data_AF-A0A0G0ZFZ2-F1
#
_entry.id   AF-A0A0G0ZFZ2-F1
#
_cell.length_a   1.000
_cell.length_b   1.000
_cell.length_c   1.000
_cell.angle_alpha   90.00
_cell.angle_beta   90.00
_cell.angle_gamma   90.00
#
_symmetry.space_group_name_H-M   'P 1'
#
loop_
_entity.id
_entity.type
_entity.pdbx_description
1 polymer ?
#
loop_
_entity_poly.entity_id
_entity_poly.type
_entity_poly.pdbx_seq_one_letter_code
_entity_poly.pdbx_strand_id
1 'polypeptide(L)'
;KTDLFTLGTVKLYGISHPFLILRINSFTEAYEGTKEWERDMQTNLRPIFDSIPVTGGEIPVFSDKIIKNQDARILTTDEGTLLAYSFFNKNLVIITDAEEALAEIINRYEIYHPK
;
A
#
# COMPACT_ATOMS: atom_id res chain seq x y z
N LYS A 1 4.89 11.91 -21.15
CA LYS A 1 5.19 12.01 -19.70
C LYS A 1 4.80 10.67 -19.12
N THR A 2 5.75 9.86 -18.65
CA THR A 2 5.42 8.59 -18.00
C THR A 2 5.26 8.92 -16.52
N ASP A 3 4.04 8.86 -16.00
CA ASP A 3 3.79 9.15 -14.60
C ASP A 3 4.44 8.04 -13.76
N LEU A 4 5.39 8.43 -12.90
CA LEU A 4 6.17 7.52 -12.05
C LEU A 4 5.34 7.00 -10.87
N PHE A 5 4.34 7.77 -10.45
CA PHE A 5 3.42 7.42 -9.38
C PHE A 5 2.04 8.03 -9.61
N THR A 6 1.03 7.47 -8.93
CA THR A 6 -0.30 8.05 -8.80
C THR A 6 -0.63 8.18 -7.31
N LEU A 7 -1.06 9.37 -6.90
CA LEU A 7 -1.61 9.63 -5.57
C LEU A 7 -3.10 9.95 -5.72
N GLY A 8 -3.94 9.34 -4.90
CA GLY A 8 -5.38 9.55 -4.98
C GLY A 8 -6.11 9.14 -3.71
N THR A 9 -7.44 9.18 -3.77
CA THR A 9 -8.32 8.70 -2.71
C THR A 9 -9.38 7.79 -3.30
N VAL A 10 -9.79 6.77 -2.55
CA VAL A 10 -10.94 5.91 -2.85
C VAL A 10 -11.95 6.02 -1.71
N LYS A 11 -13.22 6.24 -2.06
CA LYS A 11 -14.28 6.41 -1.07
C LYS A 11 -15.03 5.09 -0.86
N LEU A 12 -14.98 4.55 0.35
CA LEU A 12 -15.64 3.32 0.76
C LEU A 12 -16.49 3.58 2.00
N TYR A 13 -17.75 3.16 1.99
CA TYR A 13 -18.67 3.33 3.12
C TYR A 13 -18.75 4.75 3.71
N GLY A 14 -18.51 5.78 2.89
CA GLY A 14 -18.50 7.18 3.32
C GLY A 14 -17.12 7.71 3.77
N ILE A 15 -16.14 6.84 3.96
CA ILE A 15 -14.77 7.15 4.37
C ILE A 15 -13.87 7.25 3.14
N SER A 16 -13.00 8.26 3.11
CA SER A 16 -12.01 8.43 2.04
C SER A 16 -10.67 7.85 2.48
N HIS A 17 -10.18 6.87 1.71
CA HIS A 17 -8.91 6.20 1.94
C HIS A 17 -7.87 6.71 0.94
N PRO A 18 -6.78 7.37 1.38
CA PRO A 18 -5.68 7.70 0.50
C PRO A 18 -5.01 6.44 -0.06
N PHE A 19 -4.45 6.56 -1.25
CA PHE A 19 -3.63 5.51 -1.84
C PHE A 19 -2.49 6.09 -2.66
N LEU A 20 -1.40 5.33 -2.72
CA LEU A 20 -0.23 5.60 -3.54
C LEU A 20 0.05 4.39 -4.42
N ILE A 21 0.26 4.64 -5.71
CA ILE A 21 0.63 3.61 -6.68
C ILE A 21 1.97 3.99 -7.27
N LEU A 22 2.93 3.08 -7.18
CA LEU A 22 4.28 3.27 -7.66
C LEU A 22 4.50 2.37 -8.88
N ARG A 23 5.05 2.94 -9.96
CA ARG A 23 5.55 2.15 -11.08
C ARG A 23 6.98 1.71 -10.80
N ILE A 24 7.23 0.40 -10.90
CA ILE A 24 8.55 -0.20 -10.69
C ILE A 24 9.13 -0.73 -12.01
N ASN A 25 10.45 -0.60 -12.16
CA ASN A 25 11.18 -1.02 -13.35
C ASN A 25 11.79 -2.43 -13.20
N SER A 26 12.05 -2.86 -11.96
CA SER A 26 12.64 -4.14 -11.63
C SER A 26 11.87 -4.73 -10.44
N PHE A 27 11.18 -5.85 -10.67
CA PHE A 27 10.41 -6.53 -9.62
C PHE A 27 11.31 -7.00 -8.48
N THR A 28 12.47 -7.58 -8.80
CA THR A 28 13.40 -8.10 -7.79
C THR A 28 13.92 -6.99 -6.88
N GLU A 29 14.43 -5.90 -7.45
CA GLU A 29 14.93 -4.76 -6.67
C GLU A 29 13.83 -4.12 -5.83
N ALA A 30 12.63 -3.97 -6.39
CA ALA A 30 11.51 -3.40 -5.67
C ALA A 30 11.04 -4.32 -4.53
N TYR A 31 10.99 -5.63 -4.75
CA TYR A 31 10.58 -6.60 -3.73
C TYR A 31 11.56 -6.61 -2.55
N GLU A 32 12.87 -6.68 -2.83
CA GLU A 32 13.91 -6.61 -1.81
C GLU A 32 13.91 -5.26 -1.09
N GLY A 33 13.89 -4.16 -1.85
CA GLY A 33 13.90 -2.80 -1.29
C GLY A 33 12.64 -2.47 -0.48
N THR A 34 11.47 -2.96 -0.88
CA THR A 34 10.23 -2.73 -0.11
C THR A 34 10.26 -3.48 1.21
N LYS A 35 10.82 -4.69 1.24
CA LYS A 35 10.99 -5.46 2.48
C LYS A 35 11.96 -4.77 3.45
N GLU A 36 13.02 -4.16 2.94
CA GLU A 36 13.91 -3.32 3.76
C GLU A 36 13.19 -2.05 4.24
N TRP A 37 12.39 -1.43 3.36
CA TRP A 37 11.66 -0.21 3.63
C TRP A 37 10.55 -0.36 4.67
N GLU A 38 9.98 -1.56 4.89
CA GLU A 38 8.97 -1.82 5.93
C GLU A 38 9.33 -1.19 7.30
N ARG A 39 10.62 -1.14 7.65
CA ARG A 39 11.13 -0.55 8.90
C ARG A 39 10.85 0.95 9.03
N ASP A 40 10.90 1.67 7.91
CA ASP A 40 10.79 3.13 7.85
C ASP A 40 9.52 3.59 7.11
N MET A 41 8.79 2.67 6.49
CA MET A 41 7.64 2.93 5.63
C MET A 41 6.57 3.74 6.35
N GLN A 42 6.26 3.38 7.61
CA GLN A 42 5.31 4.12 8.44
C GLN A 42 5.71 5.60 8.58
N THR A 43 6.96 5.86 8.95
CA THR A 43 7.46 7.23 9.14
C THR A 43 7.54 8.00 7.82
N ASN A 44 7.98 7.34 6.75
CA ASN A 44 8.17 7.94 5.44
C ASN A 44 6.83 8.31 4.77
N LEU A 45 5.80 7.50 4.99
CA LEU A 45 4.49 7.68 4.38
C LEU A 45 3.51 8.50 5.23
N ARG A 46 3.86 8.82 6.47
CA ARG A 46 3.05 9.66 7.36
C ARG A 46 2.54 10.97 6.73
N PRO A 47 3.27 11.69 5.86
CA PRO A 47 2.74 12.89 5.19
C PRO A 47 1.58 12.63 4.22
N ILE A 48 1.31 11.37 3.88
CA ILE A 48 0.27 10.94 2.93
C ILE A 48 -0.89 10.25 3.66
N PHE A 49 -0.60 9.52 4.74
CA PHE A 49 -1.56 8.72 5.50
C PHE A 49 -1.68 9.27 6.93
N ASP A 50 -2.64 10.16 7.13
CA ASP A 50 -2.89 10.83 8.42
C ASP A 50 -3.30 9.85 9.54
N SER A 51 -3.75 8.63 9.19
CA SER A 51 -4.08 7.55 10.11
C SER A 51 -2.85 6.96 10.81
N ILE A 52 -1.65 7.24 10.33
CA ILE A 52 -0.41 6.72 10.91
C ILE A 52 -0.11 7.45 12.23
N PRO A 53 -0.15 6.75 13.39
CA PRO A 53 0.19 7.37 14.66
C PRO A 53 1.66 7.76 14.72
N VAL A 54 1.96 8.80 15.51
CA VAL A 54 3.33 9.12 15.90
C VAL A 54 3.78 8.08 16.92
N THR A 55 4.32 6.96 16.46
CA THR A 55 4.80 5.90 17.35
C THR A 55 6.09 6.33 18.05
N GLY A 56 6.18 5.99 19.33
CA GLY A 56 7.34 6.24 20.19
C GLY A 56 8.44 5.19 20.04
N GLY A 57 8.90 4.93 18.81
CA GLY A 57 10.08 4.09 18.54
C GLY A 57 9.85 2.58 18.43
N GLU A 58 8.60 2.11 18.34
CA GLU A 58 8.30 0.71 18.02
C GLU A 58 8.62 0.41 16.55
N ILE A 59 9.25 -0.74 16.30
CA ILE A 59 9.59 -1.21 14.94
C ILE A 59 8.31 -1.77 14.30
N PRO A 60 7.87 -1.27 13.13
CA PRO A 60 6.70 -1.81 12.44
C PRO A 60 6.87 -3.30 12.12
N VAL A 61 5.84 -4.10 12.39
CA VAL A 61 5.81 -5.53 12.06
C VAL A 61 4.72 -5.78 11.03
N PHE A 62 5.12 -6.00 9.78
CA PHE A 62 4.21 -6.36 8.70
C PHE A 62 3.94 -7.86 8.68
N SER A 63 2.68 -8.22 8.47
CA SER A 63 2.22 -9.60 8.35
C SER A 63 1.74 -9.90 6.92
N ASP A 64 1.85 -11.17 6.51
CA ASP A 64 1.35 -11.64 5.22
C ASP A 64 -0.16 -11.85 5.25
N LYS A 65 -0.85 -11.42 4.20
CA LYS A 65 -2.28 -11.67 3.96
C LYS A 65 -2.55 -11.83 2.47
N ILE A 66 -3.58 -12.60 2.12
CA ILE A 66 -4.06 -12.68 0.74
C ILE A 66 -5.28 -11.77 0.60
N ILE A 67 -5.22 -10.79 -0.30
CA ILE A 67 -6.33 -9.89 -0.63
C ILE A 67 -6.54 -9.95 -2.14
N LYS A 68 -7.76 -10.31 -2.59
CA LYS A 68 -8.10 -10.39 -4.03
C LYS A 68 -7.07 -11.21 -4.84
N ASN A 69 -6.69 -12.38 -4.32
CA ASN A 69 -5.69 -13.28 -4.92
C ASN A 69 -4.29 -12.66 -5.11
N GLN A 70 -3.99 -11.56 -4.41
CA GLN A 70 -2.67 -10.96 -4.37
C GLN A 70 -2.08 -11.13 -2.98
N ASP A 71 -0.77 -11.41 -2.93
CA ASP A 71 -0.02 -11.36 -1.69
C ASP A 71 0.07 -9.89 -1.23
N ALA A 72 -0.30 -9.66 0.01
CA ALA A 72 -0.33 -8.35 0.64
C ALA A 72 0.44 -8.38 1.95
N ARG A 73 1.03 -7.24 2.27
CA ARG A 73 1.77 -6.99 3.50
C ARG A 73 1.01 -5.93 4.27
N ILE A 74 0.67 -6.24 5.52
CA ILE A 74 -0.24 -5.41 6.31
C ILE A 74 0.39 -5.10 7.67
N LEU A 75 0.40 -3.82 8.00
CA LEU A 75 0.71 -3.28 9.31
C LEU A 75 -0.60 -2.91 10.00
N THR A 76 -0.85 -3.54 11.16
CA THR A 76 -2.05 -3.34 11.96
C THR A 76 -1.71 -2.87 13.37
N THR A 77 -2.63 -2.14 13.99
CA THR A 77 -2.68 -1.87 15.43
C THR A 77 -3.96 -2.45 16.02
N ASP A 78 -4.15 -2.29 17.32
CA ASP A 78 -5.40 -2.61 18.00
C ASP A 78 -6.61 -1.82 17.45
N GLU A 79 -6.36 -0.71 16.75
CA GLU A 79 -7.37 0.16 16.15
C GLU A 79 -7.73 -0.22 14.70
N GLY A 80 -6.93 -1.07 14.05
CA GLY A 80 -7.16 -1.53 12.68
C GLY A 80 -5.92 -1.50 11.80
N THR A 81 -6.11 -1.45 10.48
CA THR A 81 -5.03 -1.35 9.51
C THR A 81 -4.44 0.06 9.51
N LEU A 82 -3.12 0.17 9.62
CA LEU A 82 -2.40 1.42 9.43
C LEU A 82 -1.90 1.57 8.00
N LEU A 83 -1.35 0.48 7.45
CA LEU A 83 -0.81 0.42 6.11
C LEU A 83 -1.04 -0.97 5.53
N ALA A 84 -1.42 -1.02 4.27
CA ALA A 84 -1.48 -2.23 3.48
C ALA A 84 -0.84 -1.96 2.12
N TYR A 85 -0.02 -2.90 1.65
CA TYR A 85 0.49 -2.83 0.28
C TYR A 85 0.54 -4.19 -0.40
N SER A 86 0.52 -4.17 -1.73
CA SER A 86 0.67 -5.35 -2.57
C SER A 86 1.37 -5.02 -3.88
N PHE A 87 2.15 -5.98 -4.36
CA PHE A 87 2.66 -5.98 -5.73
C PHE A 87 1.55 -6.52 -6.64
N PHE A 88 0.73 -5.63 -7.21
CA PHE A 88 -0.36 -6.04 -8.12
C PHE A 88 0.18 -6.82 -9.33
N ASN A 89 1.33 -6.41 -9.85
CA ASN A 89 2.08 -7.11 -10.87
C ASN A 89 3.57 -6.75 -10.79
N LYS A 90 4.36 -7.20 -11.77
CA LYS A 90 5.81 -6.94 -11.83
C LYS A 90 6.19 -5.46 -12.05
N ASN A 91 5.21 -4.59 -12.24
CA ASN A 91 5.39 -3.18 -12.60
C ASN A 91 4.65 -2.21 -11.68
N LEU A 92 3.81 -2.68 -10.75
CA LEU A 92 2.98 -1.83 -9.90
C LEU A 92 2.98 -2.30 -8.45
N VAL A 93 3.24 -1.35 -7.55
CA VAL A 93 3.02 -1.49 -6.11
C VAL A 93 1.88 -0.56 -5.71
N ILE A 94 0.88 -1.08 -5.01
CA ILE A 94 -0.26 -0.32 -4.48
C ILE A 94 -0.09 -0.26 -2.96
N ILE A 95 -0.21 0.93 -2.39
CA ILE A 95 -0.09 1.21 -0.95
C ILE A 95 -1.32 2.02 -0.51
N THR A 96 -1.92 1.69 0.62
CA THR A 96 -3.09 2.38 1.18
C THR A 96 -3.17 2.21 2.71
N ASP A 97 -4.11 2.87 3.38
CA ASP A 97 -4.35 2.78 4.82
C ASP A 97 -5.38 1.71 5.22
N ALA A 98 -6.04 1.05 4.26
CA ALA A 98 -7.08 0.06 4.57
C ALA A 98 -7.07 -1.15 3.62
N GLU A 99 -7.40 -2.32 4.15
CA GLU A 99 -7.47 -3.55 3.35
C GLU A 99 -8.57 -3.49 2.29
N GLU A 100 -9.73 -2.91 2.63
CA GLU A 100 -10.87 -2.75 1.74
C GLU A 100 -10.52 -1.78 0.61
N ALA A 101 -9.75 -0.74 0.90
CA ALA A 101 -9.23 0.19 -0.11
C ALA A 101 -8.26 -0.53 -1.05
N LEU A 102 -7.36 -1.36 -0.52
CA LEU A 102 -6.44 -2.15 -1.33
C LEU A 102 -7.20 -3.11 -2.25
N ALA A 103 -8.21 -3.81 -1.71
CA ALA A 103 -9.06 -4.72 -2.45
C ALA A 103 -9.84 -4.02 -3.57
N GLU A 104 -10.37 -2.82 -3.31
CA GLU A 104 -11.08 -2.02 -4.30
C GLU A 104 -10.15 -1.53 -5.42
N ILE A 105 -8.94 -1.08 -5.09
CA ILE A 105 -7.98 -0.61 -6.10
C ILE A 105 -7.52 -1.79 -6.97
N ILE A 106 -7.19 -2.94 -6.37
CA ILE A 106 -6.86 -4.17 -7.11
C ILE A 106 -7.99 -4.53 -8.07
N ASN A 107 -9.24 -4.57 -7.57
CA ASN A 107 -10.42 -4.89 -8.38
C ASN A 107 -10.58 -3.92 -9.58
N ARG A 108 -10.30 -2.62 -9.40
CA ARG A 108 -10.32 -1.66 -10.51
C ARG A 108 -9.26 -1.95 -11.57
N TYR A 109 -8.05 -2.34 -11.16
CA TYR A 109 -6.99 -2.69 -12.10
C TYR A 109 -7.17 -4.06 -12.77
N GLU A 110 -7.87 -5.00 -12.13
CA GLU A 110 -8.31 -6.24 -12.77
C GLU A 110 -9.35 -5.98 -13.87
N ILE A 111 -10.25 -5.01 -13.67
CA ILE A 111 -11.23 -4.63 -14.70
C ILE A 111 -10.58 -3.76 -15.79
N TYR A 112 -9.72 -2.82 -15.39
CA TYR A 112 -9.03 -1.88 -16.27
C TYR A 112 -7.52 -2.11 -16.20
N HIS A 113 -7.03 -3.01 -17.05
CA HIS A 113 -5.61 -3.34 -17.08
C HIS A 113 -4.77 -2.09 -17.42
N PRO A 114 -3.85 -1.68 -16.53
CA PRO A 114 -2.96 -0.57 -16.79
C PRO A 114 -1.96 -0.97 -17.88
N LYS A 115 -1.78 -0.11 -18.88
CA LYS A 115 -0.77 -0.28 -19.94
C LYS A 115 0.64 0.04 -19.44
#